data_AF-A0A7W1KKX9-F1
#
_entry.id   AF-A0A7W1KKX9-F1
#
_cell.length_a   1.000
_cell.length_b   1.000
_cell.length_c   1.000
_cell.angle_alpha   90.00
_cell.angle_beta   90.00
_cell.angle_gamma   90.00
#
_symmetry.space_group_name_H-M   'P 1'
#
loop_
_entity.id
_entity.type
_entity.pdbx_description
1 polymer ?
#
loop_
_entity_poly.entity_id
_entity_poly.type
_entity_poly.pdbx_seq_one_letter_code
_entity_poly.pdbx_strand_id
1 'polypeptide(L)'
;MIRANTRGRLTAADLQLVILLLSRGSAHRRAYLERRLMTEGPDSLLDAPDLAERLLTVRSMLLPSEALFFYVLVRHALRGADLDDRDLADYLAALLMEFGQRDRAWRVDWNDDQQHRYMVDILTDLEATAGDRRFKVMVHLGNYALWLTGLFPDYIAARRLRKAGPDLSYYDALGSRGFSLASDHALAAQYGLELVLRTAGDRFPALRGALNGVSDRVFFPSSPH
;
A
#
# COMPACT_ATOMS: atom_id res chain seq x y z
N MET A 1 -13.19 -0.16 -6.28
CA MET A 1 -11.87 0.21 -6.84
C MET A 1 -11.08 0.93 -5.75
N ILE A 2 -9.80 0.59 -5.59
CA ILE A 2 -8.92 1.23 -4.60
C ILE A 2 -8.72 2.70 -4.97
N ARG A 3 -8.71 3.59 -3.96
CA ARG A 3 -8.52 5.04 -4.12
C ARG A 3 -7.36 5.52 -3.26
N ALA A 4 -6.69 6.58 -3.70
CA ALA A 4 -5.64 7.27 -2.96
C ALA A 4 -6.25 8.25 -1.92
N ASN A 5 -6.90 7.74 -0.87
CA ASN A 5 -7.62 8.59 0.10
C ASN A 5 -7.49 8.15 1.57
N THR A 6 -6.45 7.40 1.93
CA THR A 6 -6.31 6.82 3.27
C THR A 6 -6.24 7.88 4.37
N ARG A 7 -5.48 8.97 4.19
CA ARG A 7 -5.40 10.11 5.11
C ARG A 7 -6.75 10.78 5.35
N GLY A 8 -7.60 10.84 4.33
CA GLY A 8 -8.96 11.37 4.43
C GLY A 8 -9.88 10.53 5.30
N ARG A 9 -9.48 9.31 5.67
CA ARG A 9 -10.21 8.39 6.55
C ARG A 9 -9.74 8.44 8.00
N LEU A 10 -8.72 9.25 8.32
CA LEU A 10 -8.22 9.38 9.68
C LEU A 10 -9.26 10.02 10.60
N THR A 11 -9.40 9.46 11.78
CA THR A 11 -10.37 9.90 12.78
C THR A 11 -9.75 10.88 13.78
N ALA A 12 -10.59 11.56 14.56
CA ALA A 12 -10.10 12.35 15.69
C ALA A 12 -9.34 11.49 16.72
N ALA A 13 -9.75 10.23 16.91
CA ALA A 13 -9.07 9.28 17.80
C ALA A 13 -7.66 8.93 17.28
N ASP A 14 -7.49 8.80 15.96
CA ASP A 14 -6.18 8.58 15.33
C ASP A 14 -5.23 9.74 15.62
N LEU A 15 -5.69 10.98 15.41
CA LEU A 15 -4.87 12.17 15.65
C LEU A 15 -4.53 12.34 17.14
N GLN A 16 -5.46 12.02 18.04
CA GLN A 16 -5.21 12.01 19.47
C GLN A 16 -4.16 10.97 19.86
N LEU A 17 -4.21 9.76 19.27
CA LEU A 17 -3.21 8.73 19.48
C LEU A 17 -1.83 9.17 18.98
N VAL A 18 -1.75 9.77 17.79
CA VAL A 18 -0.49 10.33 17.26
C VAL A 18 0.11 11.36 18.22
N ILE A 19 -0.70 12.31 18.71
CA ILE A 19 -0.26 13.30 19.69
C ILE A 19 0.19 12.61 20.99
N LEU A 20 -0.56 11.63 21.49
CA LEU A 20 -0.20 10.88 22.69
C LEU A 20 1.17 10.22 22.55
N LEU A 21 1.39 9.50 21.45
CA LEU A 21 2.64 8.80 21.16
C LEU A 21 3.84 9.75 21.05
N LEU A 22 3.67 10.87 20.33
CA LEU A 22 4.75 11.84 20.09
C LEU A 22 5.00 12.76 21.31
N SER A 23 4.00 13.00 22.16
CA SER A 23 4.16 13.86 23.35
C SER A 23 5.05 13.25 24.43
N ARG A 24 5.13 11.91 24.49
CA ARG A 24 5.90 11.15 25.50
C ARG A 24 5.56 11.58 26.94
N GLY A 25 4.30 11.88 27.22
CA GLY A 25 3.83 12.31 28.54
C GLY A 25 4.15 13.77 28.90
N SER A 26 4.78 14.54 28.02
CA SER A 26 5.07 15.96 28.25
C SER A 26 3.90 16.85 27.82
N ALA A 27 3.32 17.57 28.78
CA ALA A 27 2.24 18.54 28.53
C ALA A 27 2.68 19.67 27.56
N HIS A 28 3.92 20.15 27.69
CA HIS A 28 4.48 21.14 26.77
C HIS A 28 4.60 20.59 25.33
N ARG A 29 5.14 19.37 25.16
CA ARG A 29 5.21 18.74 23.83
C ARG A 29 3.82 18.51 23.24
N ARG A 30 2.86 18.08 24.08
CA ARG A 30 1.48 17.89 23.66
C ARG A 30 0.87 19.18 23.11
N ALA A 31 0.97 20.29 23.84
CA ALA A 31 0.46 21.59 23.40
C ALA A 31 1.13 22.07 22.10
N TYR A 32 2.43 21.82 21.94
CA TYR A 32 3.15 22.11 20.71
C TYR A 32 2.61 21.28 19.52
N LEU A 33 2.41 19.98 19.70
CA LEU A 33 1.89 19.09 18.65
C LEU A 33 0.44 19.43 18.28
N GLU A 34 -0.40 19.76 19.27
CA GLU A 34 -1.78 20.22 19.05
C GLU A 34 -1.79 21.52 18.23
N ARG A 35 -0.93 22.49 18.56
CA ARG A 35 -0.78 23.71 17.76
C ARG A 35 -0.32 23.41 16.33
N ARG A 36 0.68 22.55 16.18
CA ARG A 36 1.23 22.16 14.88
C ARG A 36 0.18 21.47 14.01
N LEU A 37 -0.64 20.58 14.59
CA LEU A 37 -1.76 19.97 13.89
C LEU A 37 -2.75 21.01 13.37
N MET A 38 -3.04 22.05 14.15
CA MET A 38 -3.96 23.12 13.76
C MET A 38 -3.39 24.03 12.67
N THR A 39 -2.07 24.27 12.65
CA THR A 39 -1.43 25.20 11.71
C THR A 39 -0.91 24.55 10.43
N GLU A 40 -0.36 23.33 10.53
CA GLU A 40 0.31 22.61 9.44
C GLU A 40 -0.50 21.40 8.93
N GLY A 41 -1.58 21.04 9.63
CA GLY A 41 -2.33 19.82 9.36
C GLY A 41 -1.64 18.54 9.85
N PRO A 42 -2.26 17.38 9.60
CA PRO A 42 -1.83 16.09 10.18
C PRO A 42 -0.54 15.55 9.54
N ASP A 43 -0.27 15.84 8.27
CA ASP A 43 0.85 15.25 7.52
C ASP A 43 2.20 15.46 8.23
N SER A 44 2.39 16.62 8.83
CA SER A 44 3.62 17.00 9.55
C SER A 44 3.87 16.15 10.81
N LEU A 45 2.80 15.64 11.43
CA LEU A 45 2.84 14.71 12.55
C LEU A 45 2.98 13.27 12.06
N LEU A 46 2.30 12.90 10.97
CA LEU A 46 2.37 11.56 10.38
C LEU A 46 3.79 11.23 9.86
N ASP A 47 4.52 12.25 9.38
CA ASP A 47 5.91 12.14 8.92
C ASP A 47 6.94 12.17 10.08
N ALA A 48 6.50 12.25 11.35
CA ALA A 48 7.42 12.27 12.49
C ALA A 48 8.25 10.97 12.57
N PRO A 49 9.60 11.03 12.66
CA PRO A 49 10.49 9.91 12.37
C PRO A 49 10.33 8.72 13.32
N ASP A 50 9.87 8.96 14.55
CA ASP A 50 9.66 7.93 15.56
C ASP A 50 8.21 7.41 15.61
N LEU A 51 7.30 7.93 14.78
CA LEU A 51 5.88 7.56 14.84
C LEU A 51 5.63 6.11 14.44
N ALA A 52 6.27 5.62 13.37
CA ALA A 52 6.07 4.25 12.89
C ALA A 52 6.45 3.21 13.97
N GLU A 53 7.64 3.35 14.57
CA GLU A 53 8.11 2.45 15.63
C GLU A 53 7.23 2.55 16.89
N ARG A 54 6.74 3.75 17.22
CA ARG A 54 5.80 3.93 18.33
C ARG A 54 4.45 3.27 18.09
N LEU A 55 3.95 3.29 16.86
CA LEU A 55 2.71 2.60 16.50
C LEU A 55 2.86 1.09 16.62
N LEU A 56 4.00 0.51 16.22
CA LEU A 56 4.26 -0.92 16.36
C LEU A 56 4.38 -1.38 17.82
N THR A 57 4.83 -0.49 18.70
CA THR A 57 5.09 -0.79 20.12
C THR A 57 4.00 -0.29 21.06
N VAL A 58 2.89 0.26 20.54
CA VAL A 58 1.85 0.89 21.35
C VAL A 58 1.21 -0.12 22.32
N ARG A 59 1.21 0.25 23.61
CA ARG A 59 0.53 -0.47 24.70
C ARG A 59 -0.43 0.50 25.39
N SER A 60 -1.46 0.92 24.67
CA SER A 60 -2.42 1.93 25.14
C SER A 60 -3.86 1.46 24.94
N MET A 61 -4.82 2.07 25.65
CA MET A 61 -6.25 1.81 25.43
C MET A 61 -6.74 2.37 24.08
N LEU A 62 -6.06 3.37 23.53
CA LEU A 62 -6.31 3.88 22.19
C LEU A 62 -5.54 3.01 21.19
N LEU A 63 -6.28 2.29 20.35
CA LEU A 63 -5.74 1.52 19.24
C LEU A 63 -5.77 2.36 17.96
N PRO A 64 -4.75 2.25 17.10
CA PRO A 64 -4.79 2.92 15.81
C PRO A 64 -5.89 2.32 14.93
N SER A 65 -6.56 3.14 14.14
CA SER A 65 -7.38 2.62 13.04
C SER A 65 -6.49 1.92 12.00
N GLU A 66 -7.08 1.04 11.18
CA GLU A 66 -6.38 0.42 10.04
C GLU A 66 -5.81 1.50 9.11
N ALA A 67 -6.56 2.58 8.87
CA ALA A 67 -6.12 3.68 8.02
C ALA A 67 -4.85 4.35 8.57
N LEU A 68 -4.83 4.69 9.87
CA LEU A 68 -3.63 5.27 10.51
C LEU A 68 -2.45 4.30 10.44
N PHE A 69 -2.69 3.05 10.83
CA PHE A 69 -1.64 2.03 10.92
C PHE A 69 -0.98 1.79 9.56
N PHE A 70 -1.77 1.46 8.53
CA PHE A 70 -1.24 1.17 7.20
C PHE A 70 -0.64 2.41 6.54
N TYR A 71 -1.28 3.58 6.67
CA TYR A 71 -0.72 4.81 6.08
C TYR A 71 0.65 5.12 6.65
N VAL A 72 0.81 5.15 7.98
CA VAL A 72 2.10 5.52 8.59
C VAL A 72 3.19 4.51 8.23
N LEU A 73 2.90 3.21 8.27
CA LEU A 73 3.91 2.20 7.93
C LEU A 73 4.37 2.30 6.48
N VAL A 74 3.41 2.40 5.54
CA VAL A 74 3.72 2.55 4.11
C VAL A 74 4.45 3.87 3.87
N ARG A 75 3.96 4.99 4.43
CA ARG A 75 4.56 6.31 4.27
C ARG A 75 6.02 6.33 4.73
N HIS A 76 6.32 5.75 5.88
CA HIS A 76 7.69 5.70 6.39
C HIS A 76 8.58 4.75 5.58
N ALA A 77 8.06 3.62 5.10
CA ALA A 77 8.80 2.73 4.21
C ALA A 77 9.13 3.40 2.87
N LEU A 78 8.17 4.13 2.27
CA LEU A 78 8.40 4.88 1.03
C LEU A 78 9.43 5.99 1.21
N ARG A 79 9.35 6.77 2.31
CA ARG A 79 10.37 7.79 2.62
C ARG A 79 11.76 7.18 2.79
N GLY A 80 11.87 6.00 3.40
CA GLY A 80 13.13 5.26 3.52
C GLY A 80 13.69 4.78 2.18
N ALA A 81 12.85 4.65 1.16
CA ALA A 81 13.22 4.28 -0.21
C ALA A 81 13.34 5.50 -1.16
N ASP A 82 13.41 6.72 -0.62
CA ASP A 82 13.45 7.98 -1.39
C ASP A 82 12.25 8.18 -2.33
N LEU A 83 11.07 7.76 -1.85
CA LEU A 83 9.78 7.90 -2.53
C LEU A 83 8.88 8.82 -1.68
N ASP A 84 9.10 10.12 -1.78
CA ASP A 84 8.32 11.12 -1.03
C ASP A 84 7.02 11.52 -1.76
N ASP A 85 6.12 10.55 -1.95
CA ASP A 85 4.80 10.76 -2.56
C ASP A 85 3.70 10.32 -1.58
N ARG A 86 2.84 11.27 -1.18
CA ARG A 86 1.78 11.04 -0.18
C ARG A 86 0.55 10.39 -0.79
N ASP A 87 0.23 10.68 -2.05
CA ASP A 87 -0.92 10.08 -2.73
C ASP A 87 -0.62 8.62 -3.08
N LEU A 88 0.64 8.33 -3.40
CA LEU A 88 1.12 6.95 -3.52
C LEU A 88 1.08 6.20 -2.19
N ALA A 89 1.47 6.84 -1.09
CA ALA A 89 1.33 6.26 0.25
C ALA A 89 -0.14 5.96 0.59
N ASP A 90 -1.04 6.90 0.27
CA ASP A 90 -2.48 6.72 0.44
C ASP A 90 -3.01 5.53 -0.35
N TYR A 91 -2.61 5.43 -1.63
CA TYR A 91 -3.04 4.35 -2.52
C TYR A 91 -2.54 2.99 -2.06
N LEU A 92 -1.26 2.88 -1.70
CA LEU A 92 -0.68 1.62 -1.25
C LEU A 92 -1.22 1.18 0.12
N ALA A 93 -1.46 2.12 1.04
CA ALA A 93 -2.15 1.79 2.29
C ALA A 93 -3.57 1.28 2.04
N ALA A 94 -4.32 1.92 1.12
CA ALA A 94 -5.64 1.46 0.71
C ALA A 94 -5.59 0.09 0.03
N LEU A 95 -4.58 -0.17 -0.80
CA LEU A 95 -4.34 -1.49 -1.41
C LEU A 95 -4.17 -2.57 -0.34
N LEU A 96 -3.31 -2.34 0.66
CA LEU A 96 -3.06 -3.33 1.72
C LEU A 96 -4.32 -3.61 2.55
N MET A 97 -5.08 -2.57 2.89
CA MET A 97 -6.35 -2.72 3.61
C MET A 97 -7.37 -3.52 2.79
N GLU A 98 -7.57 -3.17 1.52
CA GLU A 98 -8.57 -3.83 0.67
C GLU A 98 -8.17 -5.29 0.39
N PHE A 99 -6.89 -5.57 0.08
CA PHE A 99 -6.45 -6.93 -0.25
C PHE A 99 -6.31 -7.82 0.98
N GLY A 100 -6.22 -7.24 2.18
CA GLY A 100 -6.31 -7.98 3.45
C GLY A 100 -7.72 -8.50 3.77
N GLN A 101 -8.76 -8.05 3.05
CA GLN A 101 -10.14 -8.46 3.31
C GLN A 101 -10.55 -9.69 2.49
N ARG A 102 -10.84 -10.80 3.18
CA ARG A 102 -11.41 -12.03 2.60
C ARG A 102 -10.62 -12.46 1.35
N ASP A 103 -11.31 -12.64 0.22
CA ASP A 103 -10.76 -13.08 -1.07
C ASP A 103 -10.46 -11.91 -2.03
N ARG A 104 -10.40 -10.65 -1.53
CA ARG A 104 -10.35 -9.46 -2.39
C ARG A 104 -9.13 -9.40 -3.29
N ALA A 105 -8.01 -9.94 -2.84
CA ALA A 105 -6.79 -10.04 -3.64
C ALA A 105 -6.96 -10.96 -4.86
N TRP A 106 -7.89 -11.91 -4.82
CA TRP A 106 -8.17 -12.83 -5.92
C TRP A 106 -9.32 -12.38 -6.81
N ARG A 107 -9.90 -11.20 -6.61
CA ARG A 107 -11.02 -10.71 -7.43
C ARG A 107 -10.71 -9.35 -8.01
N VAL A 108 -11.11 -9.07 -9.24
CA VAL A 108 -10.93 -7.73 -9.85
C VAL A 108 -11.87 -6.70 -9.18
N ASP A 109 -13.12 -7.08 -8.90
CA ASP A 109 -14.13 -6.30 -8.18
C ASP A 109 -14.88 -7.19 -7.17
N TRP A 110 -15.52 -6.60 -6.16
CA TRP A 110 -16.29 -7.34 -5.16
C TRP A 110 -17.48 -8.09 -5.79
N ASN A 111 -18.05 -7.51 -6.85
CA ASN A 111 -19.16 -8.10 -7.61
C ASN A 111 -18.70 -8.96 -8.78
N ASP A 112 -17.39 -9.26 -8.89
CA ASP A 112 -16.89 -10.17 -9.90
C ASP A 112 -16.93 -11.61 -9.37
N ASP A 113 -17.53 -12.51 -10.16
CA ASP A 113 -17.58 -13.94 -9.88
C ASP A 113 -16.25 -14.63 -10.20
N GLN A 114 -15.44 -14.01 -11.07
CA GLN A 114 -14.15 -14.55 -11.47
C GLN A 114 -13.11 -14.38 -10.35
N GLN A 115 -12.42 -15.48 -10.05
CA GLN A 115 -11.29 -15.49 -9.12
C GLN A 115 -9.98 -15.78 -9.86
N HIS A 116 -8.98 -14.95 -9.63
CA HIS A 116 -7.63 -15.06 -10.20
C HIS A 116 -6.66 -15.52 -9.12
N ARG A 117 -6.29 -16.81 -9.17
CA ARG A 117 -5.38 -17.41 -8.18
C ARG A 117 -3.92 -17.35 -8.64
N TYR A 118 -3.71 -17.16 -9.94
CA TYR A 118 -2.40 -17.00 -10.56
C TYR A 118 -2.35 -15.77 -11.45
N MET A 119 -1.16 -15.22 -11.62
CA MET A 119 -0.93 -14.05 -12.46
C MET A 119 -1.39 -14.25 -13.92
N VAL A 120 -1.23 -15.48 -14.43
CA VAL A 120 -1.67 -15.86 -15.78
C VAL A 120 -3.19 -15.80 -15.96
N ASP A 121 -3.96 -15.99 -14.89
CA ASP A 121 -5.41 -15.89 -14.93
C ASP A 121 -5.82 -14.42 -15.18
N ILE A 122 -5.12 -13.47 -14.54
CA ILE A 122 -5.35 -12.03 -14.73
C ILE A 122 -4.96 -11.60 -16.15
N LEU A 123 -3.87 -12.14 -16.69
CA LEU A 123 -3.46 -11.85 -18.08
C LEU A 123 -4.47 -12.36 -19.10
N THR A 124 -4.95 -13.59 -18.91
CA THR A 124 -5.99 -14.17 -19.77
C THR A 124 -7.26 -13.32 -19.73
N ASP A 125 -7.66 -12.85 -18.55
CA ASP A 125 -8.81 -11.96 -18.38
C ASP A 125 -8.59 -10.58 -19.04
N LEU A 126 -7.36 -10.06 -18.95
CA LEU A 126 -6.99 -8.81 -19.61
C LEU A 126 -7.10 -8.93 -21.13
N GLU A 127 -6.70 -10.06 -21.71
CA GLU A 127 -6.85 -10.30 -23.16
C GLU A 127 -8.32 -10.42 -23.58
N ALA A 128 -9.17 -11.01 -22.72
CA ALA A 128 -10.59 -11.21 -23.00
C ALA A 128 -11.46 -9.96 -22.78
N THR A 129 -10.94 -8.91 -22.13
CA THR A 129 -11.74 -7.78 -21.65
C THR A 129 -11.49 -6.48 -22.42
N ALA A 130 -12.57 -5.72 -22.67
CA ALA A 130 -12.55 -4.39 -23.26
C ALA A 130 -13.26 -3.34 -22.38
N GLY A 131 -13.17 -2.06 -22.76
CA GLY A 131 -13.85 -0.94 -22.11
C GLY A 131 -13.47 -0.75 -20.63
N ASP A 132 -14.42 -0.29 -19.83
CA ASP A 132 -14.18 0.10 -18.42
C ASP A 132 -13.68 -1.06 -17.54
N ARG A 133 -14.13 -2.29 -17.82
CA ARG A 133 -13.65 -3.46 -17.08
C ARG A 133 -12.17 -3.71 -17.37
N ARG A 134 -11.70 -3.44 -18.59
CA ARG A 134 -10.28 -3.60 -18.96
C ARG A 134 -9.40 -2.77 -18.05
N PHE A 135 -9.79 -1.54 -17.76
CA PHE A 135 -9.09 -0.67 -16.80
C PHE A 135 -8.97 -1.31 -15.42
N LYS A 136 -10.07 -1.87 -14.90
CA LYS A 136 -10.05 -2.55 -13.60
C LYS A 136 -9.09 -3.74 -13.59
N VAL A 137 -9.05 -4.52 -14.67
CA VAL A 137 -8.12 -5.66 -14.81
C VAL A 137 -6.67 -5.18 -14.89
N MET A 138 -6.38 -4.10 -15.63
CA MET A 138 -5.03 -3.51 -15.72
C MET A 138 -4.53 -3.04 -14.34
N VAL A 139 -5.37 -2.31 -13.59
CA VAL A 139 -5.08 -1.89 -12.21
C VAL A 139 -4.89 -3.10 -11.30
N HIS A 140 -5.76 -4.10 -11.41
CA HIS A 140 -5.68 -5.31 -10.59
C HIS A 140 -4.41 -6.11 -10.86
N LEU A 141 -3.96 -6.21 -12.11
CA LEU A 141 -2.68 -6.83 -12.48
C LEU A 141 -1.51 -6.19 -11.75
N GLY A 142 -1.42 -4.85 -11.79
CA GLY A 142 -0.39 -4.08 -11.06
C GLY A 142 -0.47 -4.29 -9.56
N ASN A 143 -1.66 -4.11 -8.98
CA ASN A 143 -1.92 -4.24 -7.56
C ASN A 143 -1.60 -5.64 -7.03
N TYR A 144 -2.02 -6.68 -7.72
CA TYR A 144 -1.81 -8.07 -7.32
C TYR A 144 -0.33 -8.44 -7.40
N ALA A 145 0.37 -8.05 -8.46
CA ALA A 145 1.81 -8.23 -8.56
C ALA A 145 2.55 -7.56 -7.41
N LEU A 146 2.23 -6.29 -7.12
CA LEU A 146 2.90 -5.51 -6.09
C LEU A 146 2.60 -6.04 -4.68
N TRP A 147 1.35 -6.39 -4.40
CA TRP A 147 0.94 -6.99 -3.14
C TRP A 147 1.62 -8.35 -2.90
N LEU A 148 1.59 -9.23 -3.90
CA LEU A 148 2.17 -10.57 -3.80
C LEU A 148 3.68 -10.53 -3.58
N THR A 149 4.38 -9.75 -4.39
CA THR A 149 5.85 -9.65 -4.34
C THR A 149 6.36 -8.75 -3.22
N GLY A 150 5.57 -7.76 -2.82
CA GLY A 150 5.86 -6.82 -1.73
C GLY A 150 5.64 -7.43 -0.36
N LEU A 151 4.55 -8.18 -0.15
CA LEU A 151 4.27 -8.77 1.16
C LEU A 151 4.73 -10.22 1.32
N PHE A 152 4.84 -10.99 0.25
CA PHE A 152 5.15 -12.43 0.34
C PHE A 152 6.33 -12.85 -0.57
N PRO A 153 7.50 -12.18 -0.50
CA PRO A 153 8.65 -12.53 -1.34
C PRO A 153 9.13 -13.98 -1.10
N ASP A 154 9.10 -14.46 0.14
CA ASP A 154 9.51 -15.83 0.51
C ASP A 154 8.63 -16.90 -0.14
N TYR A 155 7.33 -16.63 -0.27
CA TYR A 155 6.41 -17.52 -0.97
C TYR A 155 6.82 -17.71 -2.43
N ILE A 156 7.24 -16.62 -3.10
CA ILE A 156 7.70 -16.65 -4.49
C ILE A 156 9.03 -17.40 -4.59
N ALA A 157 9.99 -17.12 -3.73
CA ALA A 157 11.27 -17.83 -3.69
C ALA A 157 11.08 -19.34 -3.46
N ALA A 158 10.26 -19.73 -2.49
CA ALA A 158 9.95 -21.12 -2.19
C ALA A 158 9.21 -21.83 -3.33
N ARG A 159 8.39 -21.10 -4.10
CA ARG A 159 7.70 -21.65 -5.29
C ARG A 159 8.66 -21.83 -6.47
N ARG A 160 9.59 -20.89 -6.67
CA ARG A 160 10.66 -21.02 -7.68
C ARG A 160 11.50 -22.28 -7.44
N LEU A 161 11.95 -22.48 -6.20
CA LEU A 161 12.75 -23.65 -5.82
C LEU A 161 11.99 -24.98 -5.97
N ARG A 162 10.71 -25.03 -5.55
CA ARG A 162 9.94 -26.29 -5.53
C ARG A 162 9.25 -26.64 -6.84
N LYS A 163 8.91 -25.65 -7.67
CA LYS A 163 8.02 -25.82 -8.82
C LYS A 163 8.54 -25.17 -10.11
N ALA A 164 9.80 -24.75 -10.15
CA ALA A 164 10.37 -23.97 -11.27
C ALA A 164 9.49 -22.76 -11.65
N GLY A 165 8.86 -22.14 -10.65
CA GLY A 165 8.03 -20.95 -10.85
C GLY A 165 8.84 -19.74 -11.31
N PRO A 166 8.19 -18.71 -11.88
CA PRO A 166 8.85 -17.48 -12.30
C PRO A 166 9.57 -16.79 -11.13
N ASP A 167 10.65 -16.07 -11.43
CA ASP A 167 11.33 -15.23 -10.45
C ASP A 167 10.63 -13.87 -10.27
N LEU A 168 11.14 -13.04 -9.34
CA LEU A 168 10.57 -11.73 -9.06
C LEU A 168 10.55 -10.80 -10.28
N SER A 169 11.50 -10.92 -11.22
CA SER A 169 11.58 -10.05 -12.39
C SER A 169 10.37 -10.23 -13.32
N TYR A 170 9.84 -11.46 -13.41
CA TYR A 170 8.61 -11.74 -14.13
C TYR A 170 7.41 -10.98 -13.54
N TYR A 171 7.27 -10.99 -12.22
CA TYR A 171 6.19 -10.27 -11.54
C TYR A 171 6.38 -8.75 -11.61
N ASP A 172 7.61 -8.26 -11.47
CA ASP A 172 7.94 -6.83 -11.59
C ASP A 172 7.56 -6.32 -12.99
N ALA A 173 7.91 -7.05 -14.05
CA ALA A 173 7.58 -6.68 -15.42
C ALA A 173 6.06 -6.63 -15.67
N LEU A 174 5.31 -7.64 -15.19
CA LEU A 174 3.86 -7.68 -15.37
C LEU A 174 3.14 -6.63 -14.53
N GLY A 175 3.59 -6.42 -13.29
CA GLY A 175 3.03 -5.41 -12.41
C GLY A 175 3.25 -3.99 -12.94
N SER A 176 4.48 -3.68 -13.36
CA SER A 176 4.84 -2.41 -14.00
C SER A 176 4.01 -2.17 -15.27
N ARG A 177 3.86 -3.20 -16.12
CA ARG A 177 3.02 -3.13 -17.33
C ARG A 177 1.55 -2.87 -16.99
N GLY A 178 0.99 -3.56 -16.01
CA GLY A 178 -0.40 -3.38 -15.58
C GLY A 178 -0.69 -1.94 -15.16
N PHE A 179 0.19 -1.38 -14.33
CA PHE A 179 0.08 0.02 -13.90
C PHE A 179 0.29 1.01 -15.04
N SER A 180 1.28 0.80 -15.91
CA SER A 180 1.55 1.68 -17.06
C SER A 180 0.35 1.74 -18.00
N LEU A 181 -0.18 0.58 -18.41
CA LEU A 181 -1.38 0.50 -19.26
C LEU A 181 -2.61 1.11 -18.59
N ALA A 182 -2.75 0.93 -17.27
CA ALA A 182 -3.83 1.55 -16.52
C ALA A 182 -3.69 3.07 -16.49
N SER A 183 -2.47 3.60 -16.30
CA SER A 183 -2.21 5.04 -16.24
C SER A 183 -2.53 5.76 -17.55
N ASP A 184 -2.32 5.10 -18.70
CA ASP A 184 -2.64 5.66 -20.03
C ASP A 184 -4.14 5.58 -20.37
N HIS A 185 -4.95 4.91 -19.55
CA HIS A 185 -6.38 4.75 -19.80
C HIS A 185 -7.16 6.00 -19.36
N ALA A 186 -8.17 6.42 -20.13
CA ALA A 186 -8.99 7.62 -19.84
C ALA A 186 -9.62 7.61 -18.43
N LEU A 187 -9.98 6.43 -17.92
CA LEU A 187 -10.52 6.27 -16.57
C LEU A 187 -9.51 6.61 -15.45
N ALA A 188 -8.20 6.53 -15.71
CA ALA A 188 -7.20 6.90 -14.70
C ALA A 188 -7.30 8.37 -14.33
N ALA A 189 -7.45 9.26 -15.33
CA ALA A 189 -7.70 10.68 -15.11
C ALA A 189 -9.05 10.91 -14.41
N GLN A 190 -10.11 10.21 -14.84
CA GLN A 190 -11.45 10.34 -14.23
C GLN A 190 -11.46 9.97 -12.75
N TYR A 191 -10.68 8.97 -12.33
CA TYR A 191 -10.57 8.57 -10.92
C TYR A 191 -9.46 9.30 -10.16
N GLY A 192 -8.70 10.20 -10.80
CA GLY A 192 -7.57 10.89 -10.18
C GLY A 192 -6.39 9.96 -9.85
N LEU A 193 -6.24 8.86 -10.57
CA LEU A 193 -5.23 7.83 -10.34
C LEU A 193 -4.07 7.86 -11.34
N GLU A 194 -4.15 8.67 -12.40
CA GLU A 194 -3.16 8.70 -13.49
C GLU A 194 -1.71 8.80 -12.99
N LEU A 195 -1.40 9.82 -12.18
CA LEU A 195 -0.05 10.03 -11.67
C LEU A 195 0.40 8.90 -10.72
N VAL A 196 -0.49 8.47 -9.82
CA VAL A 196 -0.21 7.39 -8.85
C VAL A 196 0.10 6.08 -9.59
N LEU A 197 -0.70 5.72 -10.60
CA LEU A 197 -0.51 4.50 -11.38
C LEU A 197 0.75 4.61 -12.24
N ARG A 198 1.02 5.78 -12.86
CA ARG A 198 2.25 6.01 -13.62
C ARG A 198 3.49 5.84 -12.73
N THR A 199 3.54 6.53 -11.59
CA THR A 199 4.63 6.36 -10.61
C THR A 199 4.74 4.91 -10.14
N ALA A 200 3.62 4.22 -9.94
CA ALA A 200 3.63 2.81 -9.57
C ALA A 200 4.21 1.89 -10.67
N GLY A 201 3.96 2.20 -11.93
CA GLY A 201 4.57 1.53 -13.08
C GLY A 201 6.08 1.79 -13.16
N ASP A 202 6.47 3.07 -13.11
CA ASP A 202 7.85 3.52 -13.31
C ASP A 202 8.79 3.11 -12.16
N ARG A 203 8.27 3.09 -10.93
CA ARG A 203 9.05 2.82 -9.71
C ARG A 203 8.73 1.48 -9.08
N PHE A 204 8.16 0.55 -9.83
CA PHE A 204 7.67 -0.73 -9.31
C PHE A 204 8.67 -1.50 -8.41
N PRO A 205 9.94 -1.72 -8.81
CA PRO A 205 10.87 -2.47 -7.97
C PRO A 205 11.19 -1.76 -6.65
N ALA A 206 11.22 -0.42 -6.65
CA ALA A 206 11.45 0.38 -5.45
C ALA A 206 10.24 0.31 -4.49
N LEU A 207 9.01 0.36 -5.04
CA LEU A 207 7.79 0.17 -4.26
C LEU A 207 7.71 -1.23 -3.65
N ARG A 208 8.03 -2.25 -4.44
CA ARG A 208 8.12 -3.63 -3.95
C ARG A 208 9.11 -3.72 -2.80
N GLY A 209 10.31 -3.17 -2.95
CA GLY A 209 11.32 -3.16 -1.89
C GLY A 209 10.85 -2.44 -0.61
N ALA A 210 10.18 -1.30 -0.75
CA ALA A 210 9.59 -0.61 0.39
C ALA A 210 8.52 -1.49 1.10
N LEU A 211 7.65 -2.16 0.35
CA LEU A 211 6.66 -3.08 0.91
C LEU A 211 7.28 -4.35 1.52
N ASN A 212 8.40 -4.85 0.98
CA ASN A 212 9.17 -5.92 1.62
C ASN A 212 9.61 -5.49 3.02
N GLY A 213 10.13 -4.26 3.16
CA GLY A 213 10.47 -3.71 4.47
C GLY A 213 9.27 -3.58 5.43
N VAL A 214 8.08 -3.24 4.92
CA VAL A 214 6.84 -3.29 5.73
C VAL A 214 6.55 -4.73 6.16
N SER A 215 6.67 -5.69 5.24
CA SER A 215 6.37 -7.09 5.51
C SER A 215 7.28 -7.69 6.58
N ASP A 216 8.58 -7.48 6.45
CA ASP A 216 9.58 -7.97 7.38
C ASP A 216 9.37 -7.39 8.78
N ARG A 217 8.88 -6.15 8.90
CA ARG A 217 8.64 -5.52 10.21
C ARG A 217 7.32 -5.94 10.85
N VAL A 218 6.29 -6.20 10.05
CA VAL A 218 4.90 -6.28 10.54
C VAL A 218 4.34 -7.70 10.47
N PHE A 219 4.52 -8.36 9.32
CA PHE A 219 3.87 -9.64 9.04
C PHE A 219 4.79 -10.84 9.30
N PHE A 220 6.08 -10.69 9.00
CA PHE A 220 7.07 -11.76 9.13
C PHE A 220 8.37 -11.32 9.84
N PRO A 221 8.29 -10.80 11.09
CA PRO A 221 9.44 -10.31 11.85
C PRO A 221 10.28 -11.47 12.40
N SER A 222 10.95 -12.21 11.53
CA SER A 222 11.98 -13.24 11.80
C SER A 222 12.45 -13.99 10.54
N SER A 223 11.95 -13.67 9.34
CA SER A 223 12.41 -14.34 8.10
C SER A 223 13.86 -13.94 7.77
N PRO A 224 14.82 -14.87 7.73
CA PRO A 224 16.13 -14.61 7.15
C PRO A 224 16.06 -14.73 5.62
N HIS A 225 16.53 -13.70 4.90
CA HIS A 225 16.77 -13.73 3.45
C HIS A 225 18.09 -14.44 3.12
#